data_AF-Q6BNE5-F1
#
_entry.id   AF-Q6BNE5-F1
#
_cell.length_a   1.000
_cell.length_b   1.000
_cell.length_c   1.000
_cell.angle_alpha   90.00
_cell.angle_beta   90.00
_cell.angle_gamma   90.00
#
_symmetry.space_group_name_H-M   'P 1'
#
loop_
_entity.id
_entity.type
_entity.pdbx_description
1 polymer ?
#
loop_
_entity_poly.entity_id
_entity_poly.type
_entity_poly.pdbx_seq_one_letter_code
_entity_poly.pdbx_strand_id
1 'polypeptide(L)'
;MSVKQGIGKVKKDVIPQKVTKAEEGPLLEKIDNEVTLVNQLKGNIKNKISQNMNEGEKKEETWAAESEYLKTVDVKAFRQYELACDRVKQFYEEQHKKQTVAYNIQARINFKTKTRARMTIWEGLERLNKLLDDSDPDTELSQIDHALQTAEAIRKDNKPRWFQLVGLIHDLGKLLYFFDSKGQWDVVGDTFPVGCKFSKRIIFPDSFKKNPDFFNPLYNTKYGIYSKGCGLDKVMLSWGHDEYMYHVAKLNSTLPPEALAMIRYHSFYPWHQEYAYSYLMDNHDEEMLKAVKAFNGYDLYSKIDKTYDVDVLKPYYMELIDEFFPTKIIEF
;
A
#
# COMPACT_ATOMS: atom_id res chain seq x y z
N MET A 1 10.26 65.11 -58.28
CA MET A 1 10.94 65.15 -59.59
C MET A 1 12.37 64.64 -59.44
N SER A 2 12.55 63.35 -59.74
CA SER A 2 13.54 62.78 -60.67
C SER A 2 14.99 63.33 -60.81
N VAL A 3 15.90 62.35 -60.65
CA VAL A 3 17.14 62.02 -61.41
C VAL A 3 18.49 62.65 -61.02
N LYS A 4 19.46 61.79 -60.70
CA LYS A 4 20.70 61.45 -61.47
C LYS A 4 21.83 61.06 -60.50
N GLN A 5 22.79 60.20 -60.80
CA GLN A 5 23.05 59.10 -61.75
C GLN A 5 24.43 58.58 -61.31
N GLY A 6 24.66 57.28 -61.25
CA GLY A 6 26.00 56.73 -61.00
C GLY A 6 26.91 56.77 -62.23
N ILE A 7 28.22 56.50 -62.05
CA ILE A 7 29.16 55.89 -63.01
C ILE A 7 30.47 55.53 -62.25
N GLY A 8 30.98 54.30 -62.45
CA GLY A 8 32.32 53.81 -62.04
C GLY A 8 33.44 54.25 -62.99
N LYS A 9 34.75 54.11 -62.71
CA LYS A 9 35.62 52.90 -62.78
C LYS A 9 37.09 53.42 -62.65
N VAL A 10 38.01 52.87 -61.84
CA VAL A 10 39.02 51.79 -62.09
C VAL A 10 40.50 52.24 -61.86
N LYS A 11 41.11 51.58 -60.85
CA LYS A 11 42.48 51.03 -60.65
C LYS A 11 43.79 51.82 -60.90
N LYS A 12 44.70 51.69 -59.91
CA LYS A 12 45.98 50.95 -60.02
C LYS A 12 46.44 50.43 -58.64
N ASP A 13 46.84 49.15 -58.62
CA ASP A 13 47.31 48.32 -57.50
C ASP A 13 48.78 48.58 -57.11
N VAL A 14 49.18 48.42 -55.82
CA VAL A 14 50.36 47.65 -55.35
C VAL A 14 50.14 47.16 -53.89
N ILE A 15 50.55 45.92 -53.62
CA ILE A 15 50.32 45.03 -52.46
C ILE A 15 51.32 45.29 -51.30
N PRO A 16 51.00 44.96 -50.03
CA PRO A 16 51.69 43.83 -49.39
C PRO A 16 50.77 42.83 -48.67
N GLN A 17 51.36 41.66 -48.43
CA GLN A 17 50.79 40.33 -48.16
C GLN A 17 50.16 40.11 -46.77
N LYS A 18 49.18 39.18 -46.78
CA LYS A 18 48.81 38.13 -45.80
C LYS A 18 49.10 38.35 -44.30
N VAL A 19 48.03 38.31 -43.50
CA VAL A 19 47.96 37.42 -42.31
C VAL A 19 46.60 36.72 -42.30
N THR A 20 46.63 35.39 -42.25
CA THR A 20 45.49 34.47 -42.21
C THR A 20 44.96 34.28 -40.79
N LYS A 21 43.63 34.14 -40.67
CA LYS A 21 42.89 33.61 -39.50
C LYS A 21 43.51 32.30 -38.98
N ALA A 22 43.63 32.14 -37.65
CA ALA A 22 43.73 30.82 -37.01
C ALA A 22 43.57 30.87 -35.47
N GLU A 23 42.39 31.18 -34.90
CA GLU A 23 42.18 30.96 -33.44
C GLU A 23 40.80 30.41 -33.02
N GLU A 24 39.84 30.18 -33.91
CA GLU A 24 38.50 29.66 -33.52
C GLU A 24 38.26 28.17 -33.81
N GLY A 25 39.11 27.53 -34.61
CA GLY A 25 38.98 26.10 -34.97
C GLY A 25 39.02 25.14 -33.77
N PRO A 26 39.98 25.26 -32.83
CA PRO A 26 40.09 24.35 -31.69
C PRO A 26 38.93 24.46 -30.69
N LEU A 27 38.32 25.64 -30.57
CA LEU A 27 37.18 25.90 -29.71
C LEU A 27 35.89 25.32 -30.30
N LEU A 28 35.67 25.50 -31.60
CA LEU A 28 34.55 24.91 -32.33
C LEU A 28 34.60 23.38 -32.30
N GLU A 29 35.77 22.80 -32.49
CA GLU A 29 35.98 21.35 -32.44
C GLU A 29 35.75 20.78 -31.03
N LYS A 30 36.12 21.53 -29.98
CA LYS A 30 35.81 21.17 -28.60
C LYS A 30 34.31 21.20 -28.31
N ILE A 31 33.61 22.25 -28.78
CA ILE A 31 32.15 22.37 -28.63
C ILE A 31 31.43 21.22 -29.35
N ASP A 32 31.86 20.86 -30.56
CA ASP A 32 31.25 19.78 -31.34
C ASP A 32 31.44 18.40 -30.67
N ASN A 33 32.61 18.18 -30.07
CA ASN A 33 32.89 17.00 -29.25
C ASN A 33 32.01 16.95 -27.99
N GLU A 34 31.82 18.08 -27.30
CA GLU A 34 30.94 18.18 -26.13
C GLU A 34 29.46 17.95 -26.50
N VAL A 35 29.00 18.49 -27.63
CA VAL A 35 27.64 18.26 -28.15
C VAL A 35 27.44 16.78 -28.50
N THR A 36 28.44 16.16 -29.13
CA THR A 36 28.41 14.73 -29.45
C THR A 36 28.34 13.88 -28.18
N LEU A 37 29.12 14.21 -27.15
CA LEU A 37 29.08 13.53 -25.87
C LEU A 37 27.71 13.68 -25.18
N VAL A 38 27.13 14.89 -25.19
CA VAL A 38 25.78 15.12 -24.63
C VAL A 38 24.72 14.31 -25.36
N ASN A 39 24.81 14.19 -26.69
CA ASN A 39 23.89 13.39 -27.48
C ASN A 39 24.05 11.89 -27.21
N GLN A 40 25.28 11.40 -27.02
CA GLN A 40 25.54 10.02 -26.59
C GLN A 40 24.98 9.76 -25.18
N LEU A 41 25.19 10.67 -24.24
CA LEU A 41 24.63 10.57 -22.89
C LEU A 41 23.10 10.57 -22.90
N LYS A 42 22.47 11.43 -23.70
CA LYS A 42 21.01 11.43 -23.91
C LYS A 42 20.51 10.12 -24.52
N GLY A 43 21.23 9.58 -25.50
CA GLY A 43 20.93 8.28 -26.09
C GLY A 43 21.02 7.14 -25.07
N ASN A 44 22.07 7.14 -24.24
CA ASN A 44 22.26 6.14 -23.18
C ASN A 44 21.21 6.26 -22.07
N ILE A 45 20.82 7.48 -21.70
CA ILE A 45 19.73 7.72 -20.75
C ILE A 45 18.40 7.26 -21.34
N LYS A 46 18.10 7.58 -22.60
CA LYS A 46 16.88 7.14 -23.28
C LYS A 46 16.84 5.62 -23.39
N ASN A 47 17.96 4.97 -23.71
CA ASN A 47 18.06 3.52 -23.76
C ASN A 47 17.92 2.87 -22.37
N LYS A 48 18.48 3.46 -21.31
CA LYS A 48 18.24 3.01 -19.92
C LYS A 48 16.79 3.19 -19.49
N ILE A 49 16.14 4.30 -19.87
CA ILE A 49 14.71 4.52 -19.59
C ILE A 49 13.87 3.51 -20.36
N SER A 50 14.15 3.27 -21.64
CA SER A 50 13.47 2.26 -22.45
C SER A 50 13.73 0.82 -21.99
N GLN A 51 14.93 0.51 -21.47
CA GLN A 51 15.23 -0.78 -20.84
C GLN A 51 14.49 -0.93 -19.51
N ASN A 52 14.46 0.10 -18.65
CA ASN A 52 13.69 0.08 -17.41
C ASN A 52 12.18 0.00 -17.67
N MET A 53 11.67 0.63 -18.74
CA MET A 53 10.27 0.52 -19.18
C MET A 53 9.97 -0.89 -19.71
N ASN A 54 10.84 -1.48 -20.53
CA ASN A 54 10.69 -2.85 -21.03
C ASN A 54 10.87 -3.93 -19.93
N GLU A 55 11.68 -3.68 -18.90
CA GLU A 55 11.76 -4.52 -17.70
C GLU A 55 10.55 -4.34 -16.77
N GLY A 56 9.94 -3.15 -16.76
CA GLY A 56 8.66 -2.87 -16.11
C GLY A 56 7.47 -3.56 -16.81
N GLU A 57 7.45 -3.57 -18.14
CA GLU A 57 6.39 -4.20 -18.96
C GLU A 57 6.53 -5.73 -19.04
N LYS A 58 7.73 -6.30 -18.92
CA LYS A 58 7.93 -7.77 -18.80
C LYS A 58 7.63 -8.33 -17.40
N LYS A 59 7.41 -7.47 -16.40
CA LYS A 59 6.88 -7.82 -15.07
C LYS A 59 5.35 -7.64 -15.05
N GLU A 60 4.63 -8.16 -16.05
CA GLU A 60 3.24 -8.55 -15.80
C GLU A 60 3.23 -9.44 -14.55
N GLU A 61 2.48 -9.00 -13.55
CA GLU A 61 2.86 -9.04 -12.16
C GLU A 61 3.01 -10.45 -11.57
N THR A 62 4.25 -10.87 -11.31
CA THR A 62 4.54 -12.15 -10.59
C THR A 62 3.73 -12.33 -9.31
N TRP A 63 3.32 -11.25 -8.65
CA TRP A 63 2.43 -11.30 -7.50
C TRP A 63 0.97 -11.63 -7.86
N ALA A 64 0.47 -11.15 -9.01
CA ALA A 64 -0.90 -11.31 -9.49
C ALA A 64 -1.19 -12.68 -10.12
N ALA A 65 -0.16 -13.52 -10.33
CA ALA A 65 -0.34 -14.87 -10.82
C ALA A 65 -1.36 -15.66 -9.97
N GLU A 66 -2.15 -16.54 -10.60
CA GLU A 66 -3.10 -17.36 -9.85
C GLU A 66 -2.38 -18.26 -8.84
N SER A 67 -3.03 -18.48 -7.70
CA SER A 67 -2.50 -19.34 -6.64
C SER A 67 -2.84 -20.80 -6.93
N GLU A 68 -1.84 -21.69 -6.88
CA GLU A 68 -2.07 -23.14 -6.89
C GLU A 68 -2.51 -23.63 -5.51
N TYR A 69 -2.01 -23.00 -4.45
CA TYR A 69 -2.42 -23.29 -3.07
C TYR A 69 -3.95 -23.16 -2.88
N LEU A 70 -4.52 -22.03 -3.33
CA LEU A 70 -5.93 -21.71 -3.11
C LEU A 70 -6.91 -22.61 -3.87
N LYS A 71 -6.48 -23.29 -4.94
CA LYS A 71 -7.34 -24.23 -5.68
C LYS A 71 -7.77 -25.44 -4.86
N THR A 72 -7.07 -25.72 -3.76
CA THR A 72 -7.31 -26.87 -2.90
C THR A 72 -8.20 -26.57 -1.68
N VAL A 73 -8.60 -25.31 -1.48
CA VAL A 73 -9.32 -24.86 -0.29
C VAL A 73 -10.83 -24.84 -0.54
N ASP A 74 -11.61 -25.36 0.42
CA ASP A 74 -13.06 -25.17 0.44
C ASP A 74 -13.42 -23.77 0.95
N VAL A 75 -13.55 -22.84 0.01
CA VAL A 75 -13.89 -21.42 0.29
C VAL A 75 -15.23 -21.24 1.00
N LYS A 76 -16.16 -22.21 0.93
CA LYS A 76 -17.49 -22.09 1.55
C LYS A 76 -17.47 -22.30 3.06
N ALA A 77 -16.39 -22.86 3.60
CA ALA A 77 -16.26 -23.16 5.02
C ALA A 77 -15.95 -21.91 5.88
N PHE A 78 -15.50 -20.81 5.27
CA PHE A 78 -14.99 -19.63 5.98
C PHE A 78 -16.02 -18.49 6.05
N ARG A 79 -15.88 -17.63 7.08
CA ARG A 79 -16.66 -16.38 7.27
C ARG A 79 -18.18 -16.59 7.30
N GLN A 80 -18.63 -17.65 7.96
CA GLN A 80 -20.06 -17.97 8.10
C GLN A 80 -20.71 -17.15 9.24
N TYR A 81 -20.88 -15.84 9.04
CA TYR A 81 -21.40 -14.93 10.08
C TYR A 81 -22.84 -15.22 10.55
N GLU A 82 -23.64 -15.92 9.75
CA GLU A 82 -24.97 -16.37 10.18
C GLU A 82 -24.89 -17.42 11.31
N LEU A 83 -23.82 -18.21 11.32
CA LEU A 83 -23.52 -19.22 12.34
C LEU A 83 -22.54 -18.73 13.41
N ALA A 84 -22.06 -17.48 13.32
CA ALA A 84 -21.12 -16.93 14.27
C ALA A 84 -21.67 -16.92 15.70
N CYS A 85 -20.78 -17.18 16.66
CA CYS A 85 -21.09 -17.20 18.08
C CYS A 85 -21.40 -15.79 18.62
N ASP A 86 -21.98 -15.73 19.82
CA ASP A 86 -22.39 -14.47 20.43
C ASP A 86 -21.20 -13.52 20.69
N ARG A 87 -19.99 -14.06 20.93
CA ARG A 87 -18.76 -13.27 21.06
C ARG A 87 -18.53 -12.38 19.84
N VAL A 88 -18.53 -12.96 18.64
CA VAL A 88 -18.29 -12.26 17.37
C VAL A 88 -19.41 -11.26 17.08
N LYS A 89 -20.67 -11.63 17.32
CA LYS A 89 -21.82 -10.73 17.16
C LYS A 89 -21.72 -9.51 18.08
N GLN A 90 -21.41 -9.72 19.36
CA GLN A 90 -21.25 -8.65 20.35
C GLN A 90 -20.06 -7.74 20.02
N PHE A 91 -18.95 -8.32 19.56
CA PHE A 91 -17.79 -7.57 19.08
C PHE A 91 -18.17 -6.58 17.98
N TYR A 92 -18.81 -7.06 16.90
CA TYR A 92 -19.18 -6.19 15.78
C TYR A 92 -20.28 -5.19 16.15
N GLU A 93 -21.22 -5.54 17.02
CA GLU A 93 -22.17 -4.57 17.56
C GLU A 93 -21.47 -3.42 18.30
N GLU A 94 -20.43 -3.72 19.08
CA GLU A 94 -19.65 -2.71 19.78
C GLU A 94 -18.82 -1.85 18.81
N GLN A 95 -18.12 -2.48 17.87
CA GLN A 95 -17.35 -1.78 16.83
C GLN A 95 -18.24 -0.84 16.02
N HIS A 96 -19.33 -1.35 15.46
CA HIS A 96 -20.26 -0.57 14.65
C HIS A 96 -20.88 0.57 15.45
N LYS A 97 -21.14 0.39 16.75
CA LYS A 97 -21.67 1.46 17.60
C LYS A 97 -20.66 2.58 17.87
N LYS A 98 -19.38 2.24 18.08
CA LYS A 98 -18.37 3.17 18.62
C LYS A 98 -17.47 3.81 17.57
N GLN A 99 -17.28 3.18 16.42
CA GLN A 99 -16.51 3.74 15.30
C GLN A 99 -17.30 4.88 14.64
N THR A 100 -17.01 6.10 15.07
CA THR A 100 -17.60 7.35 14.57
C THR A 100 -16.53 8.18 13.86
N VAL A 101 -16.94 9.19 13.09
CA VAL A 101 -16.04 10.19 12.51
C VAL A 101 -15.20 10.85 13.61
N ALA A 102 -15.83 11.26 14.70
CA ALA A 102 -15.14 11.90 15.82
C ALA A 102 -14.06 10.99 16.44
N TYR A 103 -14.40 9.70 16.66
CA TYR A 103 -13.44 8.73 17.16
C TYR A 103 -12.24 8.57 16.23
N ASN A 104 -12.52 8.41 14.93
CA ASN A 104 -11.51 8.17 13.91
C ASN A 104 -10.56 9.34 13.68
N ILE A 105 -11.05 10.57 13.80
CA ILE A 105 -10.21 11.78 13.82
C ILE A 105 -9.28 11.75 15.03
N GLN A 106 -9.82 11.49 16.22
CA GLN A 106 -9.02 11.47 17.45
C GLN A 106 -7.96 10.36 17.44
N ALA A 107 -8.31 9.16 16.96
CA ALA A 107 -7.37 8.05 16.85
C ALA A 107 -6.18 8.38 15.93
N ARG A 108 -6.44 9.01 14.78
CA ARG A 108 -5.39 9.47 13.85
C ARG A 108 -4.53 10.59 14.44
N ILE A 109 -5.10 11.49 15.24
CA ILE A 109 -4.32 12.50 15.98
C ILE A 109 -3.41 11.80 17.01
N ASN A 110 -3.96 10.85 17.78
CA ASN A 110 -3.20 10.09 18.78
C ASN A 110 -2.07 9.26 18.15
N PHE A 111 -2.27 8.73 16.94
CA PHE A 111 -1.23 8.05 16.19
C PHE A 111 -0.07 9.01 15.86
N LYS A 112 -0.38 10.17 15.26
CA LYS A 112 0.63 11.14 14.81
C LYS A 112 1.42 11.81 15.94
N THR A 113 0.91 11.81 17.16
CA THR A 113 1.46 12.57 18.29
C THR A 113 2.19 11.71 19.32
N LYS A 114 2.20 10.38 19.16
CA LYS A 114 2.75 9.46 20.17
C LYS A 114 3.52 8.32 19.52
N THR A 115 4.74 8.09 20.00
CA THR A 115 5.44 6.81 19.87
C THR A 115 5.04 5.92 21.04
N ARG A 116 4.48 4.74 20.77
CA ARG A 116 3.98 3.78 21.77
C ARG A 116 5.06 2.79 22.20
N ALA A 117 5.89 2.37 21.24
CA ALA A 117 6.99 1.47 21.52
C ALA A 117 8.10 1.61 20.48
N ARG A 118 9.29 1.15 20.87
CA ARG A 118 10.44 0.98 19.98
C ARG A 118 10.89 -0.46 20.08
N MET A 119 10.77 -1.20 18.98
CA MET A 119 11.14 -2.61 18.91
C MET A 119 11.36 -3.01 17.45
N THR A 120 11.99 -4.16 17.23
CA THR A 120 12.06 -4.80 15.91
C THR A 120 10.71 -5.36 15.49
N ILE A 121 10.53 -5.62 14.19
CA ILE A 121 9.34 -6.32 13.68
C ILE A 121 9.17 -7.68 14.36
N TRP A 122 10.25 -8.42 14.56
CA TRP A 122 10.19 -9.75 15.17
C TRP A 122 9.80 -9.73 16.65
N GLU A 123 10.34 -8.78 17.43
CA GLU A 123 9.89 -8.55 18.82
C GLU A 123 8.41 -8.15 18.86
N GLY A 124 7.94 -7.41 17.84
CA GLY A 124 6.53 -7.12 17.63
C GLY A 124 5.68 -8.39 17.45
N LEU A 125 6.12 -9.33 16.60
CA LEU A 125 5.45 -10.61 16.39
C LEU A 125 5.41 -11.45 17.68
N GLU A 126 6.53 -11.53 18.40
CA GLU A 126 6.62 -12.23 19.69
C GLU A 126 5.68 -11.62 20.75
N ARG A 127 5.52 -10.29 20.75
CA ARG A 127 4.56 -9.61 21.63
C ARG A 127 3.12 -9.85 21.20
N LEU A 128 2.84 -9.81 19.90
CA LEU A 128 1.50 -10.03 19.34
C LEU A 128 0.97 -11.44 19.64
N ASN A 129 1.86 -12.42 19.74
CA ASN A 129 1.50 -13.81 20.07
C ASN A 129 0.72 -13.99 21.40
N LYS A 130 0.66 -12.95 22.24
CA LYS A 130 -0.10 -12.94 23.50
C LYS A 130 -1.56 -12.50 23.35
N LEU A 131 -1.98 -12.10 22.15
CA LEU A 131 -3.34 -11.66 21.84
C LEU A 131 -4.17 -12.81 21.26
N LEU A 132 -5.42 -12.95 21.72
CA LEU A 132 -6.47 -13.73 21.05
C LEU A 132 -7.43 -12.76 20.36
N ASP A 133 -7.74 -13.00 19.09
CA ASP A 133 -8.62 -12.15 18.27
C ASP A 133 -10.09 -12.54 18.46
N ASP A 134 -10.89 -11.67 19.09
CA ASP A 134 -12.29 -11.95 19.40
C ASP A 134 -13.24 -11.79 18.19
N SER A 135 -12.75 -11.17 17.10
CA SER A 135 -13.56 -10.89 15.90
C SER A 135 -13.58 -12.02 14.89
N ASP A 136 -12.61 -12.93 14.97
CA ASP A 136 -12.45 -14.05 14.05
C ASP A 136 -13.46 -15.17 14.38
N PRO A 137 -14.33 -15.56 13.43
CA PRO A 137 -15.24 -16.69 13.60
C PRO A 137 -14.60 -18.03 13.24
N ASP A 138 -13.45 -18.04 12.55
CA ASP A 138 -12.90 -19.21 11.86
C ASP A 138 -11.82 -19.93 12.69
N THR A 139 -11.13 -19.25 13.61
CA THR A 139 -10.01 -19.87 14.35
C THR A 139 -9.67 -19.24 15.71
N GLU A 140 -8.97 -20.01 16.57
CA GLU A 140 -8.32 -19.56 17.81
C GLU A 140 -6.78 -19.69 17.73
N LEU A 141 -6.23 -19.70 16.50
CA LEU A 141 -4.79 -19.77 16.27
C LEU A 141 -4.03 -18.66 17.00
N SER A 142 -2.82 -19.00 17.43
CA SER A 142 -1.88 -18.00 17.91
C SER A 142 -1.55 -17.02 16.78
N GLN A 143 -1.31 -15.75 17.10
CA GLN A 143 -1.07 -14.74 16.06
C GLN A 143 0.23 -15.01 15.29
N ILE A 144 1.23 -15.65 15.92
CA ILE A 144 2.45 -16.02 15.20
C ILE A 144 2.22 -17.18 14.23
N ASP A 145 1.35 -18.14 14.58
CA ASP A 145 0.97 -19.22 13.68
C ASP A 145 0.22 -18.67 12.47
N HIS A 146 -0.76 -17.78 12.67
CA HIS A 146 -1.48 -17.13 11.56
C HIS A 146 -0.54 -16.36 10.61
N ALA A 147 0.36 -15.55 11.18
CA ALA A 147 1.34 -14.80 10.41
C ALA A 147 2.26 -15.72 9.58
N LEU A 148 2.78 -16.80 10.18
CA LEU A 148 3.65 -17.75 9.48
C LEU A 148 2.88 -18.59 8.46
N GLN A 149 1.63 -18.99 8.75
CA GLN A 149 0.79 -19.71 7.80
C GLN A 149 0.52 -18.89 6.54
N THR A 150 0.15 -17.63 6.72
CA THR A 150 -0.07 -16.71 5.61
C THR A 150 1.21 -16.50 4.81
N ALA A 151 2.33 -16.22 5.48
CA ALA A 151 3.60 -15.96 4.83
C ALA A 151 4.16 -17.20 4.09
N GLU A 152 4.03 -18.40 4.67
CA GLU A 152 4.50 -19.65 4.05
C GLU A 152 3.60 -20.09 2.89
N ALA A 153 2.29 -19.83 2.95
CA ALA A 153 1.39 -20.09 1.82
C ALA A 153 1.77 -19.22 0.61
N ILE A 154 2.04 -17.93 0.84
CA ILE A 154 2.55 -16.99 -0.18
C ILE A 154 3.91 -17.44 -0.71
N ARG A 155 4.81 -17.91 0.17
CA ARG A 155 6.14 -18.40 -0.20
C ARG A 155 6.08 -19.67 -1.04
N LYS A 156 5.18 -20.60 -0.71
CA LYS A 156 4.97 -21.86 -1.45
C LYS A 156 4.56 -21.62 -2.90
N ASP A 157 3.82 -20.54 -3.15
CA ASP A 157 3.41 -20.11 -4.49
C ASP A 157 4.46 -19.24 -5.20
N ASN A 158 5.69 -19.18 -4.69
CA ASN A 158 6.82 -18.45 -5.25
C ASN A 158 6.53 -16.97 -5.52
N LYS A 159 5.67 -16.37 -4.69
CA LYS A 159 5.37 -14.94 -4.77
C LYS A 159 6.59 -14.11 -4.38
N PRO A 160 6.66 -12.83 -4.83
CA PRO A 160 7.77 -11.96 -4.50
C PRO A 160 8.06 -11.88 -3.00
N ARG A 161 9.33 -11.69 -2.63
CA ARG A 161 9.79 -11.62 -1.25
C ARG A 161 9.02 -10.60 -0.40
N TRP A 162 8.78 -9.39 -0.93
CA TRP A 162 7.97 -8.38 -0.24
C TRP A 162 6.54 -8.86 0.05
N PHE A 163 5.96 -9.73 -0.79
CA PHE A 163 4.60 -10.24 -0.60
C PHE A 163 4.57 -11.28 0.53
N GLN A 164 5.61 -12.10 0.62
CA GLN A 164 5.78 -13.02 1.75
C GLN A 164 5.90 -12.25 3.07
N LEU A 165 6.61 -11.10 3.04
CA LEU A 165 6.71 -10.23 4.22
C LEU A 165 5.35 -9.61 4.59
N VAL A 166 4.55 -9.18 3.61
CA VAL A 166 3.17 -8.71 3.86
C VAL A 166 2.38 -9.78 4.61
N GLY A 167 2.46 -11.04 4.19
CA GLY A 167 1.84 -12.15 4.92
C GLY A 167 2.27 -12.24 6.38
N LEU A 168 3.55 -12.00 6.67
CA LEU A 168 4.07 -12.04 8.03
C LEU A 168 3.59 -10.84 8.88
N ILE A 169 3.45 -9.64 8.30
CA ILE A 169 3.29 -8.40 9.07
C ILE A 169 1.91 -7.74 8.98
N HIS A 170 0.99 -8.23 8.13
CA HIS A 170 -0.30 -7.57 7.89
C HIS A 170 -1.07 -7.29 9.19
N ASP A 171 -1.08 -8.28 10.09
CA ASP A 171 -1.76 -8.23 11.38
C ASP A 171 -0.94 -7.60 12.51
N LEU A 172 0.30 -7.17 12.24
CA LEU A 172 1.18 -6.62 13.28
C LEU A 172 0.62 -5.34 13.91
N GLY A 173 -0.30 -4.66 13.21
CA GLY A 173 -1.01 -3.51 13.75
C GLY A 173 -1.90 -3.83 14.95
N LYS A 174 -2.22 -5.10 15.18
CA LYS A 174 -2.97 -5.56 16.37
C LYS A 174 -2.22 -5.29 17.68
N LEU A 175 -0.92 -4.98 17.61
CA LEU A 175 -0.15 -4.44 18.75
C LEU A 175 -0.81 -3.23 19.43
N LEU A 176 -1.66 -2.47 18.72
CA LEU A 176 -2.49 -1.42 19.30
C LEU A 176 -3.23 -1.86 20.58
N TYR A 177 -3.63 -3.14 20.65
CA TYR A 177 -4.29 -3.71 21.82
C TYR A 177 -3.48 -3.57 23.12
N PHE A 178 -2.15 -3.66 23.02
CA PHE A 178 -1.27 -3.56 24.18
C PHE A 178 -0.86 -2.11 24.52
N PHE A 179 -1.47 -1.12 23.87
CA PHE A 179 -1.12 0.29 23.99
C PHE A 179 -2.33 1.14 24.42
N ASP A 180 -2.86 1.97 23.51
CA ASP A 180 -3.88 2.98 23.77
C ASP A 180 -5.30 2.50 23.44
N SER A 181 -5.49 1.23 23.08
CA SER A 181 -6.80 0.75 22.62
C SER A 181 -7.85 0.83 23.73
N LYS A 182 -9.12 1.00 23.33
CA LYS A 182 -10.26 1.00 24.25
C LYS A 182 -10.98 -0.35 24.30
N GLY A 183 -10.54 -1.31 23.49
CA GLY A 183 -11.00 -2.68 23.45
C GLY A 183 -10.38 -3.40 22.26
N GLN A 184 -10.94 -4.54 21.87
CA GLN A 184 -10.61 -5.14 20.58
C GLN A 184 -11.32 -4.43 19.42
N TRP A 185 -12.47 -3.80 19.69
CA TRP A 185 -13.33 -3.17 18.66
C TRP A 185 -12.66 -2.00 17.90
N ASP A 186 -11.62 -1.39 18.46
CA ASP A 186 -10.80 -0.36 17.81
C ASP A 186 -9.44 -0.87 17.34
N VAL A 187 -9.29 -2.19 17.21
CA VAL A 187 -8.05 -2.87 16.80
C VAL A 187 -8.32 -3.85 15.66
N VAL A 188 -9.20 -4.83 15.86
CA VAL A 188 -9.43 -5.96 14.93
C VAL A 188 -10.76 -5.83 14.17
N GLY A 189 -11.05 -6.81 13.31
CA GLY A 189 -12.32 -6.95 12.59
C GLY A 189 -12.42 -6.18 11.27
N ASP A 190 -13.44 -6.54 10.49
CA ASP A 190 -13.74 -5.90 9.20
C ASP A 190 -13.83 -4.36 9.33
N THR A 191 -13.25 -3.66 8.35
CA THR A 191 -13.26 -2.20 8.30
C THR A 191 -14.34 -1.65 7.38
N PHE A 192 -14.74 -0.40 7.63
CA PHE A 192 -15.73 0.31 6.82
C PHE A 192 -15.48 1.83 6.84
N PRO A 193 -15.92 2.58 5.80
CA PRO A 193 -15.85 4.03 5.79
C PRO A 193 -16.74 4.64 6.87
N VAL A 194 -16.17 5.52 7.70
CA VAL A 194 -16.94 6.43 8.55
C VAL A 194 -17.23 7.73 7.80
N GLY A 195 -18.27 8.46 8.19
CA GLY A 195 -18.57 9.77 7.60
C GLY A 195 -19.32 9.73 6.27
N CYS A 196 -19.77 8.56 5.81
CA CYS A 196 -20.77 8.38 4.76
C CYS A 196 -21.74 7.26 5.14
N LYS A 197 -22.79 7.07 4.34
CA LYS A 197 -23.83 6.08 4.64
C LYS A 197 -23.25 4.67 4.70
N PHE A 198 -23.49 3.98 5.81
CA PHE A 198 -23.10 2.59 5.99
C PHE A 198 -23.79 1.69 4.95
N SER A 199 -22.99 0.87 4.27
CA SER A 199 -23.46 -0.07 3.26
C SER A 199 -24.16 -1.26 3.91
N LYS A 200 -25.21 -1.78 3.27
CA LYS A 200 -25.86 -3.04 3.67
C LYS A 200 -24.97 -4.28 3.46
N ARG A 201 -23.83 -4.12 2.77
CA ARG A 201 -22.82 -5.16 2.55
C ARG A 201 -21.80 -5.28 3.69
N ILE A 202 -21.87 -4.38 4.68
CA ILE A 202 -21.11 -4.56 5.92
C ILE A 202 -21.82 -5.65 6.73
N ILE A 203 -21.04 -6.52 7.37
CA ILE A 203 -21.57 -7.56 8.26
C ILE A 203 -22.42 -6.97 9.38
N PHE A 204 -23.47 -7.69 9.78
CA PHE A 204 -24.47 -7.24 10.77
C PHE A 204 -24.93 -5.77 10.57
N PRO A 205 -25.40 -5.37 9.38
CA PRO A 205 -25.61 -3.96 9.04
C PRO A 205 -26.67 -3.26 9.91
N ASP A 206 -27.58 -4.02 10.53
CA ASP A 206 -28.59 -3.49 11.45
C ASP A 206 -28.02 -2.96 12.77
N SER A 207 -26.85 -3.44 13.18
CA SER A 207 -26.19 -3.00 14.43
C SER A 207 -25.78 -1.52 14.40
N PHE A 208 -25.56 -0.94 13.22
CA PHE A 208 -25.26 0.48 13.04
C PHE A 208 -26.37 1.42 13.52
N LYS A 209 -27.61 0.95 13.71
CA LYS A 209 -28.69 1.77 14.29
C LYS A 209 -28.32 2.36 15.67
N LYS A 210 -27.38 1.72 16.38
CA LYS A 210 -26.85 2.18 17.68
C LYS A 210 -25.72 3.23 17.55
N ASN A 211 -25.16 3.44 16.34
CA ASN A 211 -24.10 4.41 16.09
C ASN A 211 -24.69 5.83 15.99
N PRO A 212 -24.14 6.83 16.71
CA PRO A 212 -24.65 8.20 16.64
C PRO A 212 -24.53 8.83 15.24
N ASP A 213 -23.59 8.38 14.40
CA ASP A 213 -23.41 8.87 13.03
C ASP A 213 -24.47 8.32 12.06
N PHE A 214 -25.18 7.24 12.43
CA PHE A 214 -26.15 6.57 11.55
C PHE A 214 -27.32 7.46 11.14
N PHE A 215 -27.82 8.30 12.05
CA PHE A 215 -28.90 9.24 11.77
C PHE A 215 -28.40 10.68 11.56
N ASN A 216 -27.09 10.91 11.56
CA ASN A 216 -26.52 12.23 11.34
C ASN A 216 -26.72 12.65 9.88
N PRO A 217 -27.40 13.78 9.58
CA PRO A 217 -27.69 14.19 8.21
C PRO A 217 -26.43 14.51 7.39
N LEU A 218 -25.30 14.81 8.03
CA LEU A 218 -24.02 15.04 7.35
C LEU A 218 -23.39 13.73 6.87
N TYR A 219 -23.63 12.61 7.56
CA TYR A 219 -22.95 11.34 7.31
C TYR A 219 -23.88 10.30 6.66
N ASN A 220 -25.20 10.36 6.89
CA ASN A 220 -26.16 9.39 6.36
C ASN A 220 -26.59 9.65 4.90
N THR A 221 -25.71 10.24 4.09
CA THR A 221 -25.90 10.37 2.64
C THR A 221 -24.89 9.50 1.91
N LYS A 222 -25.13 9.23 0.62
CA LYS A 222 -24.26 8.36 -0.19
C LYS A 222 -22.78 8.76 -0.10
N TYR A 223 -22.50 10.05 -0.14
CA TYR A 223 -21.12 10.56 -0.09
C TYR A 223 -20.73 11.08 1.28
N GLY A 224 -21.70 11.52 2.10
CA GLY A 224 -21.42 12.12 3.39
C GLY A 224 -20.41 13.27 3.29
N ILE A 225 -19.26 13.11 3.94
CA ILE A 225 -18.15 14.08 3.90
C ILE A 225 -17.22 13.95 2.68
N TYR A 226 -17.40 12.94 1.84
CA TYR A 226 -16.53 12.65 0.70
C TYR A 226 -17.06 13.22 -0.62
N SER A 227 -16.21 13.23 -1.64
CA SER A 227 -16.61 13.50 -3.03
C SER A 227 -16.60 12.21 -3.86
N LYS A 228 -17.36 12.20 -4.95
CA LYS A 228 -17.33 11.09 -5.93
C LYS A 228 -15.91 10.91 -6.46
N GLY A 229 -15.42 9.67 -6.46
CA GLY A 229 -14.09 9.32 -6.97
C GLY A 229 -12.95 10.07 -6.30
N CYS A 230 -13.05 10.31 -4.98
CA CYS A 230 -12.00 11.01 -4.24
C CYS A 230 -10.72 10.19 -4.09
N GLY A 231 -10.77 8.88 -4.32
CA GLY A 231 -9.70 7.95 -3.98
C GLY A 231 -9.88 7.44 -2.54
N LEU A 232 -9.65 6.14 -2.31
CA LEU A 232 -9.74 5.54 -0.98
C LEU A 232 -8.65 6.03 -0.05
N ASP A 233 -7.56 6.59 -0.59
CA ASP A 233 -6.52 7.25 0.19
C ASP A 233 -7.04 8.42 1.05
N LYS A 234 -8.13 9.06 0.58
CA LYS A 234 -8.84 10.17 1.24
C LYS A 234 -10.07 9.73 2.03
N VAL A 235 -10.40 8.44 2.00
CA VAL A 235 -11.53 7.87 2.76
C VAL A 235 -11.05 7.47 4.15
N MET A 236 -11.79 7.90 5.17
CA MET A 236 -11.50 7.52 6.55
C MET A 236 -12.18 6.17 6.84
N LEU A 237 -11.39 5.10 6.77
CA LEU A 237 -11.82 3.80 7.27
C LEU A 237 -11.82 3.79 8.80
N SER A 238 -12.72 3.00 9.37
CA SER A 238 -12.77 2.69 10.81
C SER A 238 -11.37 2.32 11.31
N TRP A 239 -10.98 2.90 12.44
CA TRP A 239 -9.64 2.77 12.99
C TRP A 239 -9.38 1.35 13.48
N GLY A 240 -8.21 0.80 13.15
CA GLY A 240 -7.80 -0.55 13.51
C GLY A 240 -6.37 -0.85 13.05
N HIS A 241 -6.03 -2.13 13.08
CA HIS A 241 -4.71 -2.66 12.75
C HIS A 241 -4.27 -2.34 11.32
N ASP A 242 -5.17 -2.36 10.33
CA ASP A 242 -4.88 -2.00 8.93
C ASP A 242 -4.25 -0.61 8.80
N GLU A 243 -4.97 0.44 9.22
CA GLU A 243 -4.55 1.84 9.05
C GLU A 243 -3.29 2.12 9.89
N TYR A 244 -3.21 1.53 11.07
CA TYR A 244 -2.06 1.67 11.95
C TYR A 244 -0.81 1.02 11.36
N MET A 245 -0.89 -0.24 10.94
CA MET A 245 0.24 -0.94 10.35
C MET A 245 0.64 -0.35 9.00
N TYR A 246 -0.32 0.12 8.20
CA TYR A 246 -0.05 0.87 6.97
C TYR A 246 0.85 2.08 7.25
N HIS A 247 0.52 2.89 8.26
CA HIS A 247 1.33 4.06 8.58
C HIS A 247 2.71 3.69 9.13
N VAL A 248 2.81 2.65 9.97
CA VAL A 248 4.09 2.13 10.48
C VAL A 248 4.97 1.65 9.31
N ALA A 249 4.43 0.80 8.43
CA ALA A 249 5.13 0.26 7.28
C ALA A 249 5.54 1.37 6.30
N LYS A 250 4.63 2.30 5.99
CA LYS A 250 4.91 3.41 5.06
C LYS A 250 6.06 4.31 5.51
N LEU A 251 6.22 4.50 6.82
CA LEU A 251 7.28 5.34 7.38
C LEU A 251 8.62 4.63 7.52
N ASN A 252 8.60 3.31 7.72
CA ASN A 252 9.79 2.57 8.15
C ASN A 252 10.25 1.46 7.18
N SER A 253 9.56 1.26 6.06
CA SER A 253 9.88 0.20 5.10
C SER A 253 10.14 0.69 3.68
N THR A 254 10.68 -0.20 2.85
CA THR A 254 10.86 -0.04 1.40
C THR A 254 9.81 -0.81 0.59
N LEU A 255 8.67 -1.16 1.21
CA LEU A 255 7.60 -1.93 0.57
C LEU A 255 6.95 -1.17 -0.60
N PRO A 256 6.57 -1.87 -1.68
CA PRO A 256 5.92 -1.24 -2.84
C PRO A 256 4.47 -0.83 -2.55
N PRO A 257 3.85 0.02 -3.39
CA PRO A 257 2.47 0.49 -3.19
C PRO A 257 1.44 -0.63 -3.02
N GLU A 258 1.57 -1.73 -3.77
CA GLU A 258 0.69 -2.89 -3.71
C GLU A 258 0.73 -3.55 -2.33
N ALA A 259 1.93 -3.70 -1.76
CA ALA A 259 2.13 -4.24 -0.42
C ALA A 259 1.47 -3.36 0.65
N LEU A 260 1.64 -2.04 0.54
CA LEU A 260 1.01 -1.10 1.45
C LEU A 260 -0.52 -1.11 1.33
N ALA A 261 -1.06 -1.27 0.11
CA ALA A 261 -2.49 -1.40 -0.10
C ALA A 261 -3.05 -2.71 0.47
N MET A 262 -2.36 -3.84 0.30
CA MET A 262 -2.71 -5.11 0.94
C MET A 262 -2.82 -4.92 2.45
N ILE A 263 -1.81 -4.34 3.11
CA ILE A 263 -1.85 -4.08 4.56
C ILE A 263 -3.00 -3.14 4.94
N ARG A 264 -3.21 -2.05 4.20
CA ARG A 264 -4.18 -1.01 4.57
C ARG A 264 -5.65 -1.41 4.38
N TYR A 265 -5.92 -2.34 3.48
CA TYR A 265 -7.29 -2.62 3.04
C TYR A 265 -7.69 -4.10 3.13
N HIS A 266 -6.86 -4.99 3.69
CA HIS A 266 -7.18 -6.42 3.79
C HIS A 266 -8.39 -6.73 4.65
N SER A 267 -8.73 -5.86 5.62
CA SER A 267 -9.97 -5.98 6.41
C SER A 267 -11.16 -5.27 5.76
N PHE A 268 -10.99 -4.58 4.63
CA PHE A 268 -12.06 -3.79 4.00
C PHE A 268 -12.97 -4.66 3.10
N TYR A 269 -13.51 -5.74 3.69
CA TYR A 269 -14.34 -6.75 3.02
C TYR A 269 -15.52 -6.20 2.19
N PRO A 270 -16.27 -5.19 2.68
CA PRO A 270 -17.31 -4.57 1.87
C PRO A 270 -16.81 -4.08 0.51
N TRP A 271 -15.54 -3.65 0.42
CA TRP A 271 -14.95 -3.19 -0.83
C TRP A 271 -14.36 -4.34 -1.65
N HIS A 272 -13.38 -5.09 -1.11
CA HIS A 272 -12.62 -6.02 -1.96
C HIS A 272 -13.35 -7.33 -2.31
N GLN A 273 -14.37 -7.71 -1.53
CA GLN A 273 -15.20 -8.88 -1.80
C GLN A 273 -16.52 -8.48 -2.48
N GLU A 274 -17.18 -7.44 -1.95
CA GLU A 274 -18.55 -7.08 -2.31
C GLU A 274 -18.66 -5.86 -3.25
N TYR A 275 -17.54 -5.23 -3.63
CA TYR A 275 -17.52 -4.02 -4.47
C TYR A 275 -18.44 -2.89 -3.95
N ALA A 276 -18.65 -2.82 -2.63
CA ALA A 276 -19.24 -1.64 -2.01
C ALA A 276 -18.26 -0.46 -2.10
N TYR A 277 -18.79 0.76 -1.98
CA TYR A 277 -18.00 1.99 -1.97
C TYR A 277 -17.20 2.29 -3.24
N SER A 278 -17.37 1.55 -4.35
CA SER A 278 -16.67 1.83 -5.62
C SER A 278 -16.95 3.21 -6.21
N TYR A 279 -18.00 3.90 -5.77
CA TYR A 279 -18.26 5.29 -6.15
C TYR A 279 -17.30 6.31 -5.49
N LEU A 280 -16.48 5.89 -4.53
CA LEU A 280 -15.41 6.69 -3.91
C LEU A 280 -14.04 6.40 -4.54
N MET A 281 -13.89 5.29 -5.27
CA MET A 281 -12.63 4.86 -5.88
C MET A 281 -12.17 5.80 -7.00
N ASP A 282 -10.85 5.95 -7.13
CA ASP A 282 -10.20 6.45 -8.33
C ASP A 282 -9.49 5.33 -9.12
N ASN A 283 -8.79 5.68 -10.21
CA ASN A 283 -8.10 4.70 -11.06
C ASN A 283 -6.98 3.95 -10.32
N HIS A 284 -6.36 4.56 -9.30
CA HIS A 284 -5.32 3.91 -8.52
C HIS A 284 -5.94 2.80 -7.65
N ASP A 285 -7.10 3.04 -7.08
CA ASP A 285 -7.82 2.04 -6.27
C ASP A 285 -8.24 0.81 -7.09
N GLU A 286 -8.51 0.96 -8.39
CA GLU A 286 -8.82 -0.18 -9.27
C GLU A 286 -7.65 -1.15 -9.40
N GLU A 287 -6.42 -0.64 -9.45
CA GLU A 287 -5.20 -1.45 -9.48
C GLU A 287 -4.91 -2.04 -8.09
N MET A 288 -5.03 -1.24 -7.03
CA MET A 288 -4.84 -1.70 -5.65
C MET A 288 -5.86 -2.77 -5.25
N LEU A 289 -7.07 -2.75 -5.80
CA LEU A 289 -8.07 -3.79 -5.59
C LEU A 289 -7.57 -5.17 -6.05
N LYS A 290 -6.82 -5.25 -7.15
CA LYS A 290 -6.22 -6.51 -7.63
C LYS A 290 -5.22 -7.06 -6.60
N ALA A 291 -4.36 -6.19 -6.07
CA ALA A 291 -3.39 -6.53 -5.02
C ALA A 291 -4.08 -7.05 -3.75
N VAL A 292 -5.07 -6.32 -3.24
CA VAL A 292 -5.79 -6.69 -2.02
C VAL A 292 -6.53 -8.02 -2.19
N LYS A 293 -7.18 -8.25 -3.34
CA LYS A 293 -7.83 -9.54 -3.63
C LYS A 293 -6.85 -10.69 -3.74
N ALA A 294 -5.67 -10.47 -4.33
CA ALA A 294 -4.63 -11.49 -4.41
C ALA A 294 -4.12 -11.88 -3.01
N PHE A 295 -3.99 -10.93 -2.10
CA PHE A 295 -3.58 -11.19 -0.71
C PHE A 295 -4.66 -11.87 0.12
N ASN A 296 -5.91 -11.40 0.04
CA ASN A 296 -7.01 -11.86 0.89
C ASN A 296 -7.24 -13.37 0.82
N GLY A 297 -6.96 -14.00 -0.33
CA GLY A 297 -7.00 -15.45 -0.44
C GLY A 297 -6.04 -16.15 0.53
N TYR A 298 -4.80 -15.66 0.67
CA TYR A 298 -3.84 -16.25 1.59
C TYR A 298 -4.20 -15.99 3.06
N ASP A 299 -4.54 -14.75 3.40
CA ASP A 299 -4.96 -14.37 4.76
C ASP A 299 -6.13 -15.24 5.24
N LEU A 300 -7.18 -15.36 4.42
CA LEU A 300 -8.37 -16.09 4.82
C LEU A 300 -8.17 -17.61 4.82
N TYR A 301 -7.63 -18.16 3.73
CA TYR A 301 -7.67 -19.59 3.46
C TYR A 301 -6.41 -20.35 3.93
N SER A 302 -5.41 -19.64 4.46
CA SER A 302 -4.24 -20.28 5.07
C SER A 302 -4.42 -20.67 6.54
N LYS A 303 -5.55 -20.27 7.15
CA LYS A 303 -5.96 -20.64 8.52
C LYS A 303 -6.27 -22.13 8.58
N ILE A 304 -5.24 -22.94 8.84
CA ILE A 304 -5.32 -24.40 8.91
C ILE A 304 -4.71 -24.92 10.21
N ASP A 305 -4.96 -26.17 10.59
CA ASP A 305 -4.41 -26.77 11.82
C ASP A 305 -2.90 -27.09 11.74
N LYS A 306 -2.20 -26.62 10.69
CA LYS A 306 -0.77 -26.86 10.51
C LYS A 306 0.04 -25.83 11.29
N THR A 307 0.74 -26.27 12.32
CA THR A 307 1.73 -25.45 13.02
C THR A 307 3.08 -25.46 12.29
N TYR A 308 3.79 -24.34 12.33
CA TYR A 308 5.14 -24.23 11.79
C TYR A 308 6.18 -24.17 12.92
N ASP A 309 7.37 -24.73 12.67
CA ASP A 309 8.50 -24.58 13.59
C ASP A 309 9.09 -23.18 13.44
N VAL A 310 8.84 -22.34 14.44
CA VAL A 310 9.27 -20.94 14.47
C VAL A 310 10.78 -20.83 14.41
N ASP A 311 11.52 -21.70 15.10
CA ASP A 311 12.99 -21.62 15.16
C ASP A 311 13.63 -21.95 13.81
N VAL A 312 12.99 -22.83 13.03
CA VAL A 312 13.42 -23.17 11.67
C VAL A 312 13.14 -22.02 10.69
N LEU A 313 11.99 -21.36 10.80
CA LEU A 313 11.58 -20.31 9.86
C LEU A 313 12.14 -18.92 10.20
N LYS A 314 12.41 -18.65 11.49
CA LYS A 314 12.87 -17.35 11.99
C LYS A 314 14.09 -16.80 11.22
N PRO A 315 15.15 -17.58 10.91
CA PRO A 315 16.29 -17.05 10.15
C PRO A 315 15.89 -16.48 8.78
N TYR A 316 15.00 -17.15 8.05
CA TYR A 316 14.53 -16.70 6.74
C TYR A 316 13.74 -15.39 6.85
N TYR A 317 12.80 -15.32 7.78
CA TYR A 317 11.96 -14.14 7.94
C TYR A 317 12.69 -12.95 8.57
N MET A 318 13.71 -13.20 9.41
CA MET A 318 14.59 -12.15 9.91
C MET A 318 15.39 -11.50 8.78
N GLU A 319 15.94 -12.29 7.85
CA GLU A 319 16.60 -11.76 6.65
C GLU A 319 15.63 -10.91 5.80
N LEU A 320 14.40 -11.40 5.63
CA LEU A 320 13.36 -10.71 4.89
C LEU A 320 12.93 -9.40 5.55
N ILE A 321 12.80 -9.38 6.89
CA ILE A 321 12.54 -8.17 7.66
C ILE A 321 13.68 -7.17 7.45
N ASP A 322 14.94 -7.60 7.60
CA ASP A 322 16.11 -6.73 7.43
C ASP A 322 16.20 -6.12 6.02
N GLU A 323 15.75 -6.86 4.99
CA GLU A 323 15.69 -6.39 3.60
C GLU A 323 14.73 -5.21 3.41
N PHE A 324 13.54 -5.27 4.03
CA PHE A 324 12.48 -4.28 3.81
C PHE A 324 12.33 -3.24 4.93
N PHE A 325 12.90 -3.48 6.11
CA PHE A 325 12.91 -2.57 7.27
C PHE A 325 14.35 -2.27 7.71
N PRO A 326 15.10 -1.47 6.93
CA PRO A 326 16.55 -1.31 7.12
C PRO A 326 16.94 -0.60 8.43
N THR A 327 16.02 0.14 9.05
CA THR A 327 16.25 0.81 10.34
C THR A 327 16.27 -0.16 11.52
N LYS A 328 15.77 -1.39 11.33
CA LYS A 328 15.63 -2.49 12.30
C LYS A 328 14.75 -2.18 13.52
N ILE A 329 15.00 -1.09 14.21
CA ILE A 329 14.17 -0.58 15.31
C ILE A 329 13.09 0.32 14.74
N ILE A 330 11.84 -0.08 14.97
CA ILE A 330 10.64 0.57 14.43
C ILE A 330 9.96 1.35 15.55
N GLU A 331 9.55 2.57 15.23
CA GLU A 331 8.66 3.34 16.09
C GLU A 331 7.21 2.97 15.79
N PHE A 332 6.62 2.20 16.70
CA PHE A 332 5.21 1.79 16.70
C PHE A 332 4.34 2.84 17.40
#